data_AF-A0A3D1TSM3-F1
#
_entry.id   AF-A0A3D1TSM3-F1
#
_cell.length_a   1.000
_cell.length_b   1.000
_cell.length_c   1.000
_cell.angle_alpha   90.00
_cell.angle_beta   90.00
_cell.angle_gamma   90.00
#
_symmetry.space_group_name_H-M   'P 1'
#
loop_
_entity.id
_entity.type
_entity.pdbx_description
1 polymer ?
#
loop_
_entity_poly.entity_id
_entity_poly.type
_entity_poly.pdbx_seq_one_letter_code
_entity_poly.pdbx_strand_id
1 'polypeptide(L)'
;MSEAIADPHERRITEDLSSYEFEAGVDAGMWSIVSLYWPVLIVAITAGDGGQLGMRLLVDGYPATPPSGQPWDIGLDAPLPLNQWPTGGSASQIFRADWSPVNGNAPYMACERAALTTHPDWATAHPTRAWNAGRTIAFYVGEVHHELRGAILPEAPK
;
A
#
# COMPACT_ATOMS: atom_id res chain seq x y z
N MET A 1 -11.55 -17.67 -31.05
CA MET A 1 -10.53 -17.14 -30.13
C MET A 1 -11.24 -16.97 -28.79
N SER A 2 -10.87 -17.75 -27.79
CA SER A 2 -11.50 -17.69 -26.47
C SER A 2 -11.09 -16.38 -25.80
N GLU A 3 -12.06 -15.52 -25.52
CA GLU A 3 -11.91 -14.42 -24.58
C GLU A 3 -11.56 -15.06 -23.23
N ALA A 4 -10.37 -14.77 -22.68
CA ALA A 4 -10.08 -15.16 -21.31
C ALA A 4 -11.05 -14.39 -20.43
N ILE A 5 -11.94 -15.09 -19.72
CA ILE A 5 -12.80 -14.47 -18.73
C ILE A 5 -11.85 -13.92 -17.65
N ALA A 6 -11.61 -12.61 -17.67
CA ALA A 6 -10.78 -11.95 -16.68
C ALA A 6 -11.29 -12.31 -15.28
N ASP A 7 -10.37 -12.66 -14.37
CA ASP A 7 -10.70 -12.95 -12.99
C ASP A 7 -11.53 -11.77 -12.43
N PRO A 8 -12.74 -11.99 -11.87
CA PRO A 8 -13.56 -10.92 -11.31
C PRO A 8 -12.81 -10.04 -10.31
N HIS A 9 -11.83 -10.60 -9.59
CA HIS A 9 -10.98 -9.87 -8.66
C HIS A 9 -9.99 -8.95 -9.40
N GLU A 10 -9.38 -9.44 -10.49
CA GLU A 10 -8.51 -8.66 -11.38
C GLU A 10 -9.28 -7.53 -12.04
N ARG A 11 -10.48 -7.83 -12.57
CA ARG A 11 -11.35 -6.81 -13.15
C ARG A 11 -11.69 -5.73 -12.13
N ARG A 12 -12.03 -6.10 -10.89
CA ARG A 12 -12.41 -5.14 -9.85
C ARG A 12 -11.23 -4.24 -9.45
N ILE A 13 -10.01 -4.76 -9.36
CA ILE A 13 -8.85 -3.89 -9.08
C ILE A 13 -8.58 -2.94 -10.25
N THR A 14 -8.70 -3.40 -11.50
CA THR A 14 -8.55 -2.54 -12.68
C THR A 14 -9.60 -1.43 -12.71
N GLU A 15 -10.86 -1.74 -12.42
CA GLU A 15 -11.93 -0.75 -12.31
C GLU A 15 -11.64 0.30 -11.22
N ASP A 16 -11.14 -0.13 -10.05
CA ASP A 16 -10.81 0.80 -8.95
C ASP A 16 -9.59 1.68 -9.30
N LEU A 17 -8.61 1.17 -10.04
CA LEU A 17 -7.44 1.95 -10.52
C LEU A 17 -7.82 2.99 -11.59
N SER A 18 -8.91 2.77 -12.33
CA SER A 18 -9.48 3.74 -13.29
C SER A 18 -10.64 4.56 -12.69
N SER A 19 -10.83 4.50 -11.37
CA SER A 19 -11.87 5.29 -10.70
C SER A 19 -11.41 6.74 -10.51
N TYR A 20 -12.37 7.68 -10.53
CA TYR A 20 -12.10 9.09 -10.26
C TYR A 20 -11.38 9.32 -8.92
N GLU A 21 -11.70 8.53 -7.89
CA GLU A 21 -11.05 8.63 -6.58
C GLU A 21 -9.54 8.35 -6.68
N PHE A 22 -9.16 7.30 -7.42
CA PHE A 22 -7.76 6.94 -7.61
C PHE A 22 -7.04 7.95 -8.52
N GLU A 23 -7.65 8.31 -9.65
CA GLU A 23 -7.10 9.26 -10.62
C GLU A 23 -6.89 10.65 -10.01
N ALA A 24 -7.81 11.13 -9.17
CA ALA A 24 -7.66 12.41 -8.49
C ALA A 24 -6.42 12.47 -7.58
N GLY A 25 -6.03 11.35 -6.96
CA GLY A 25 -4.80 11.26 -6.19
C GLY A 25 -3.54 11.23 -7.06
N VAL A 26 -3.63 10.63 -8.25
CA VAL A 26 -2.57 10.68 -9.27
C VAL A 26 -2.38 12.11 -9.78
N ASP A 27 -3.46 12.78 -10.16
CA ASP A 27 -3.45 14.16 -10.65
C ASP A 27 -2.94 15.15 -9.60
N ALA A 28 -3.22 14.88 -8.32
CA ALA A 28 -2.71 15.66 -7.19
C ALA A 28 -1.25 15.33 -6.82
N GLY A 29 -0.60 14.38 -7.49
CA GLY A 29 0.78 13.98 -7.21
C GLY A 29 0.96 13.23 -5.90
N MET A 30 -0.10 12.65 -5.34
CA MET A 30 -0.05 11.88 -4.09
C MET A 30 0.54 10.49 -4.30
N TRP A 31 0.31 9.89 -5.48
CA TRP A 31 0.86 8.60 -5.87
C TRP A 31 0.87 8.42 -7.39
N SER A 32 1.53 7.36 -7.86
CA SER A 32 1.46 6.89 -9.25
C SER A 32 1.47 5.36 -9.33
N ILE A 33 0.89 4.80 -10.39
CA ILE A 33 0.99 3.37 -10.70
C ILE A 33 2.33 3.12 -11.38
N VAL A 34 3.09 2.15 -10.86
CA VAL A 34 4.33 1.67 -11.48
C VAL A 34 4.02 0.48 -12.40
N SER A 35 3.32 -0.52 -11.87
CA SER A 35 2.87 -1.68 -12.65
C SER A 35 1.75 -2.43 -11.94
N LEU A 36 0.94 -3.13 -12.73
CA LEU A 36 0.02 -4.17 -12.25
C LEU A 36 0.33 -5.45 -13.03
N TYR A 37 0.79 -6.48 -12.32
CA TYR A 37 0.90 -7.84 -12.84
C TYR A 37 0.14 -8.75 -11.88
N TRP A 38 -1.07 -9.16 -12.25
CA TRP A 38 -2.00 -9.82 -11.33
C TRP A 38 -1.35 -11.01 -10.60
N PRO A 39 -1.45 -11.12 -9.25
CA PRO A 39 -2.21 -10.27 -8.31
C PRO A 39 -1.34 -9.23 -7.56
N VAL A 40 -0.35 -8.64 -8.20
CA VAL A 40 0.60 -7.70 -7.59
C VAL A 40 0.49 -6.32 -8.22
N LEU A 41 0.26 -5.32 -7.38
CA LEU A 41 0.27 -3.91 -7.74
C LEU A 41 1.51 -3.25 -7.14
N ILE A 42 2.31 -2.57 -7.96
CA ILE A 42 3.39 -1.71 -7.50
C ILE A 42 2.97 -0.26 -7.72
N VAL A 43 3.01 0.53 -6.65
CA VAL A 43 2.73 1.97 -6.66
C VAL A 43 3.91 2.74 -6.07
N ALA A 44 4.09 3.99 -6.53
CA ALA A 44 4.98 4.94 -5.89
C ALA A 44 4.11 5.96 -5.12
N ILE A 45 4.40 6.19 -3.84
CA ILE A 45 3.60 7.03 -2.96
C ILE A 45 4.45 8.19 -2.47
N THR A 46 3.98 9.42 -2.66
CA THR A 46 4.70 10.63 -2.30
C THR A 46 4.72 10.83 -0.78
N ALA A 47 5.90 11.12 -0.23
CA ALA A 47 6.12 11.47 1.17
C ALA A 47 6.15 12.99 1.38
N GLY A 48 6.14 13.42 2.64
CA GLY A 48 6.09 14.84 3.03
C GLY A 48 7.26 15.69 2.52
N ASP A 49 8.42 15.06 2.31
CA ASP A 49 9.62 15.69 1.72
C ASP A 49 9.60 15.75 0.18
N GLY A 50 8.56 15.23 -0.45
CA GLY A 50 8.42 15.11 -1.91
C GLY A 50 9.10 13.88 -2.51
N GLY A 51 9.79 13.06 -1.71
CA GLY A 51 10.31 11.77 -2.14
C GLY A 51 9.20 10.75 -2.41
N GLN A 52 9.52 9.67 -3.13
CA GLN A 52 8.55 8.62 -3.43
C GLN A 52 8.97 7.29 -2.81
N LEU A 53 8.08 6.71 -2.01
CA LEU A 53 8.20 5.36 -1.48
C LEU A 53 7.55 4.37 -2.45
N GLY A 54 8.31 3.41 -2.95
CA GLY A 54 7.74 2.26 -3.63
C GLY A 54 7.00 1.35 -2.64
N MET A 55 5.81 0.91 -3.00
CA MET A 55 5.05 -0.10 -2.25
C MET A 55 4.64 -1.22 -3.20
N ARG A 56 4.98 -2.47 -2.83
CA ARG A 56 4.49 -3.67 -3.50
C ARG A 56 3.31 -4.22 -2.73
N LEU A 57 2.15 -4.26 -3.35
CA LEU A 57 0.89 -4.71 -2.77
C LEU A 57 0.47 -6.04 -3.40
N LEU A 58 0.31 -7.06 -2.57
CA LEU A 58 -0.40 -8.28 -2.94
C LEU A 58 -1.90 -8.04 -2.76
N VAL A 59 -2.66 -8.15 -3.85
CA VAL A 59 -4.11 -7.87 -3.92
C VAL A 59 -4.90 -9.12 -4.35
N ASP A 60 -4.42 -10.31 -3.98
CA ASP A 60 -5.17 -11.55 -4.16
C ASP A 60 -6.44 -11.57 -3.28
N GLY A 61 -7.54 -12.09 -3.82
CA GLY A 61 -8.84 -12.10 -3.14
C GLY A 61 -9.52 -10.74 -3.03
N TYR A 62 -9.04 -9.73 -3.76
CA TYR A 62 -9.58 -8.37 -3.74
C TYR A 62 -11.05 -8.30 -4.17
N PRO A 63 -11.94 -7.53 -3.51
CA PRO A 63 -11.69 -6.69 -2.33
C PRO A 63 -12.03 -7.40 -1.00
N ALA A 64 -12.47 -8.65 -1.03
CA ALA A 64 -12.88 -9.39 0.17
C ALA A 64 -11.71 -9.59 1.15
N THR A 65 -10.51 -9.79 0.62
CA THR A 65 -9.26 -9.83 1.39
C THR A 65 -8.55 -8.47 1.34
N PRO A 66 -8.09 -7.92 2.48
CA PRO A 66 -7.31 -6.69 2.49
C PRO A 66 -6.02 -6.83 1.65
N PRO A 67 -5.53 -5.74 1.02
CA PRO A 67 -4.19 -5.72 0.46
C PRO A 67 -3.12 -6.03 1.52
N SER A 68 -2.05 -6.69 1.10
CA SER A 68 -0.84 -6.83 1.92
C SER A 68 0.32 -6.09 1.25
N GLY A 69 0.83 -5.07 1.93
CA GLY A 69 1.83 -4.17 1.38
C GLY A 69 3.21 -4.37 1.98
N GLN A 70 4.25 -4.02 1.24
CA GLN A 70 5.61 -3.89 1.78
C GLN A 70 6.36 -2.75 1.07
N PRO A 71 7.24 -2.02 1.78
CA PRO A 71 8.20 -1.11 1.16
C PRO A 71 9.03 -1.81 0.08
N TRP A 72 9.19 -1.15 -1.07
CA TRP A 72 9.77 -1.72 -2.27
C TRP A 72 10.77 -0.77 -2.92
N ASP A 73 11.92 -1.31 -3.30
CA ASP A 73 12.84 -0.67 -4.23
C ASP A 73 12.35 -0.97 -5.65
N ILE A 74 11.79 0.05 -6.32
CA ILE A 74 11.26 -0.08 -7.69
C ILE A 74 12.37 -0.37 -8.70
N GLY A 75 13.58 0.17 -8.48
CA GLY A 75 14.69 0.01 -9.42
C GLY A 75 15.32 -1.37 -9.36
N LEU A 76 15.41 -1.94 -8.16
CA LEU A 76 15.94 -3.29 -7.93
C LEU A 76 14.89 -4.40 -7.99
N ASP A 77 13.60 -4.03 -8.06
CA ASP A 77 12.45 -4.94 -7.90
C ASP A 77 12.62 -5.88 -6.69
N ALA A 78 12.89 -5.28 -5.53
CA ALA A 78 13.20 -6.01 -4.30
C ALA A 78 12.61 -5.31 -3.06
N PRO A 79 12.45 -6.01 -1.91
CA PRO A 79 12.07 -5.37 -0.66
C PRO A 79 13.03 -4.24 -0.31
N LEU A 80 12.48 -3.08 0.09
CA LEU A 80 13.30 -1.93 0.48
C LEU A 80 14.08 -2.27 1.76
N PRO A 81 15.42 -2.06 1.81
CA PRO A 81 16.21 -2.28 3.01
C PRO A 81 15.71 -1.47 4.21
N LEU A 82 15.79 -2.02 5.42
CA LEU A 82 15.26 -1.38 6.64
C LEU A 82 15.85 0.01 6.91
N ASN A 83 17.12 0.22 6.58
CA ASN A 83 17.80 1.51 6.75
C ASN A 83 17.34 2.58 5.75
N GLN A 84 16.49 2.21 4.78
CA GLN A 84 15.86 3.11 3.81
C GLN A 84 14.36 3.28 4.06
N TRP A 85 13.82 2.71 5.15
CA TRP A 85 12.42 2.88 5.47
C TRP A 85 12.09 4.32 5.88
N PRO A 86 10.86 4.80 5.60
CA PRO A 86 10.43 6.13 5.99
C PRO A 86 10.54 6.37 7.50
N THR A 87 10.99 7.56 7.89
CA THR A 87 11.06 7.99 9.30
C THR A 87 10.42 9.37 9.49
N GLY A 88 10.14 9.76 10.72
CA GLY A 88 9.48 11.04 11.01
C GLY A 88 7.96 10.97 10.94
N GLY A 89 7.28 11.98 11.48
CA GLY A 89 5.82 11.98 11.61
C GLY A 89 5.30 10.73 12.32
N SER A 90 4.23 10.14 11.80
CA SER A 90 3.72 8.84 12.25
C SER A 90 4.39 7.64 11.54
N ALA A 91 5.19 7.87 10.49
CA ALA A 91 5.72 6.79 9.67
C ALA A 91 6.56 5.77 10.46
N SER A 92 7.31 6.18 11.49
CA SER A 92 8.05 5.23 12.35
C SER A 92 7.16 4.32 13.20
N GLN A 93 5.89 4.69 13.42
CA GLN A 93 4.89 3.83 14.07
C GLN A 93 4.22 2.87 13.08
N ILE A 94 4.35 3.14 11.78
CA ILE A 94 3.75 2.36 10.69
C ILE A 94 4.78 1.39 10.10
N PHE A 95 5.97 1.86 9.76
CA PHE A 95 7.08 1.08 9.24
C PHE A 95 7.99 0.64 10.40
N ARG A 96 7.50 -0.32 11.17
CA ARG A 96 8.08 -0.71 12.46
C ARG A 96 9.17 -1.76 12.31
N ALA A 97 10.42 -1.39 12.57
CA ALA A 97 11.55 -2.33 12.49
C ALA A 97 11.46 -3.50 13.51
N ASP A 98 10.68 -3.35 14.58
CA ASP A 98 10.46 -4.38 15.61
C ASP A 98 9.31 -5.34 15.29
N TRP A 99 8.42 -4.99 14.36
CA TRP A 99 7.21 -5.75 14.06
C TRP A 99 7.08 -6.14 12.58
N SER A 100 7.29 -5.21 11.66
CA SER A 100 7.06 -5.42 10.23
C SER A 100 7.93 -6.53 9.62
N PRO A 101 9.23 -6.70 9.94
CA PRO A 101 10.06 -7.73 9.30
C PRO A 101 9.55 -9.16 9.47
N VAL A 102 9.02 -9.51 10.64
CA VAL A 102 8.45 -10.83 10.91
C VAL A 102 7.02 -11.00 10.36
N ASN A 103 6.43 -9.91 9.87
CA ASN A 103 5.08 -9.85 9.27
C ASN A 103 5.15 -9.47 7.78
N GLY A 104 6.17 -9.94 7.06
CA GLY A 104 6.28 -9.72 5.61
C GLY A 104 6.56 -8.28 5.21
N ASN A 105 7.23 -7.51 6.07
CA ASN A 105 7.48 -6.08 5.93
C ASN A 105 6.20 -5.22 5.86
N ALA A 106 5.09 -5.74 6.39
CA ALA A 106 3.81 -5.06 6.40
C ALA A 106 3.84 -3.71 7.14
N PRO A 107 3.20 -2.66 6.61
CA PRO A 107 2.92 -1.47 7.39
C PRO A 107 1.89 -1.78 8.50
N TYR A 108 2.14 -1.27 9.70
CA TYR A 108 1.33 -1.45 10.90
C TYR A 108 0.08 -0.56 10.86
N MET A 109 -0.86 -0.88 9.95
CA MET A 109 -2.08 -0.10 9.69
C MET A 109 -3.34 -0.96 9.77
N ALA A 110 -4.46 -0.36 10.20
CA ALA A 110 -5.75 -1.07 10.30
C ALA A 110 -6.31 -1.54 8.94
N CYS A 111 -5.83 -1.01 7.81
CA CYS A 111 -6.22 -1.47 6.47
C CYS A 111 -5.31 -2.56 5.88
N GLU A 112 -4.27 -2.99 6.59
CA GLU A 112 -3.31 -3.98 6.12
C GLU A 112 -3.66 -5.40 6.61
N ARG A 113 -3.48 -6.38 5.74
CA ARG A 113 -3.82 -7.80 5.96
C ARG A 113 -3.13 -8.43 7.17
N ALA A 114 -1.80 -8.41 7.24
CA ALA A 114 -1.02 -8.99 8.35
C ALA A 114 -1.30 -8.27 9.69
N ALA A 115 -1.48 -6.95 9.66
CA ALA A 115 -1.83 -6.15 10.81
C ALA A 115 -3.23 -6.51 11.34
N LEU A 116 -4.24 -6.60 10.48
CA LEU A 116 -5.57 -7.09 10.86
C LEU A 116 -5.58 -8.56 11.31
N THR A 117 -4.68 -9.39 10.77
CA THR A 117 -4.56 -10.79 11.20
C THR A 117 -4.00 -10.91 12.61
N THR A 118 -3.01 -10.08 12.94
CA THR A 118 -2.36 -10.07 14.27
C THR A 118 -3.10 -9.21 15.30
N HIS A 119 -3.92 -8.26 14.85
CA HIS A 119 -4.74 -7.34 15.66
C HIS A 119 -6.20 -7.34 15.17
N PRO A 120 -6.92 -8.47 15.31
CA PRO A 120 -8.27 -8.61 14.76
C PRO A 120 -9.31 -7.65 15.37
N ASP A 121 -9.06 -7.15 16.59
CA ASP A 121 -9.90 -6.16 17.26
C ASP A 121 -9.90 -4.79 16.55
N TRP A 122 -8.87 -4.48 15.77
CA TRP A 122 -8.77 -3.21 15.03
C TRP A 122 -9.89 -2.99 14.03
N ALA A 123 -10.45 -4.05 13.44
CA ALA A 123 -11.60 -3.93 12.55
C ALA A 123 -12.80 -3.26 13.25
N THR A 124 -12.95 -3.51 14.56
CA THR A 124 -14.03 -2.94 15.39
C THR A 124 -13.60 -1.67 16.11
N ALA A 125 -12.35 -1.59 16.57
CA ALA A 125 -11.82 -0.43 17.29
C ALA A 125 -11.55 0.78 16.36
N HIS A 126 -11.22 0.52 15.09
CA HIS A 126 -10.85 1.52 14.10
C HIS A 126 -11.65 1.39 12.79
N PRO A 127 -13.00 1.36 12.82
CA PRO A 127 -13.82 0.99 11.67
C PRO A 127 -13.69 1.95 10.47
N THR A 128 -13.30 3.20 10.72
CA THR A 128 -13.07 4.20 9.67
C THR A 128 -11.74 3.99 8.94
N ARG A 129 -10.76 3.38 9.61
CA ARG A 129 -9.41 3.10 9.10
C ARG A 129 -9.21 1.65 8.68
N ALA A 130 -10.07 0.75 9.16
CA ALA A 130 -9.98 -0.67 8.86
C ALA A 130 -10.44 -0.99 7.43
N TRP A 131 -9.80 -1.99 6.82
CA TRP A 131 -10.25 -2.49 5.53
C TRP A 131 -11.61 -3.18 5.64
N ASN A 132 -12.45 -3.00 4.64
CA ASN A 132 -13.64 -3.80 4.39
C ASN A 132 -13.87 -3.90 2.88
N ALA A 133 -14.67 -4.87 2.44
CA ALA A 133 -14.87 -5.14 1.01
C ALA A 133 -15.55 -4.00 0.22
N GLY A 134 -16.07 -2.98 0.89
CA GLY A 134 -16.59 -1.76 0.28
C GLY A 134 -15.54 -0.68 0.02
N ARG A 135 -14.29 -0.88 0.46
CA ARG A 135 -13.17 0.03 0.19
C ARG A 135 -12.54 -0.25 -1.18
N THR A 136 -11.85 0.75 -1.69
CA THR A 136 -11.10 0.73 -2.95
C THR A 136 -9.60 0.70 -2.66
N ILE A 137 -8.78 0.42 -3.67
CA ILE A 137 -7.33 0.50 -3.53
C ILE A 137 -6.86 1.93 -3.25
N ALA A 138 -7.60 2.94 -3.72
CA ALA A 138 -7.35 4.35 -3.41
C ALA A 138 -7.41 4.61 -1.90
N PHE A 139 -8.32 3.96 -1.17
CA PHE A 139 -8.36 4.04 0.30
C PHE A 139 -7.06 3.52 0.93
N TYR A 140 -6.57 2.35 0.51
CA TYR A 140 -5.33 1.77 1.07
C TYR A 140 -4.12 2.67 0.78
N VAL A 141 -3.94 3.08 -0.47
CA VAL A 141 -2.82 3.94 -0.90
C VAL A 141 -2.92 5.33 -0.24
N GLY A 142 -4.13 5.85 -0.09
CA GLY A 142 -4.42 7.10 0.61
C GLY A 142 -4.07 7.05 2.10
N GLU A 143 -4.32 5.93 2.78
CA GLU A 143 -3.88 5.71 4.17
C GLU A 143 -2.35 5.67 4.26
N VAL A 144 -1.65 4.97 3.35
CA VAL A 144 -0.17 5.01 3.34
C VAL A 144 0.34 6.44 3.12
N HIS A 145 -0.20 7.15 2.13
CA HIS A 145 0.16 8.54 1.87
C HIS A 145 -0.11 9.43 3.10
N HIS A 146 -1.24 9.25 3.78
CA HIS A 146 -1.57 9.99 5.01
C HIS A 146 -0.47 9.85 6.06
N GLU A 147 0.00 8.62 6.31
CA GLU A 147 1.06 8.33 7.27
C GLU A 147 2.44 8.87 6.83
N LEU A 148 2.66 9.03 5.52
CA LEU A 148 3.88 9.58 4.94
C LEU A 148 3.94 11.11 4.91
N ARG A 149 2.84 11.83 5.20
CA ARG A 149 2.80 13.31 5.10
C ARG A 149 3.83 14.03 5.98
N GLY A 150 4.21 13.43 7.11
CA GLY A 150 5.23 13.96 8.01
C GLY A 150 6.57 13.22 7.91
N ALA A 151 6.71 12.33 6.92
CA ALA A 151 7.86 11.46 6.79
C ALA A 151 8.97 12.08 5.93
N ILE A 152 10.18 11.61 6.19
CA ILE A 152 11.37 11.83 5.38
C ILE A 152 11.85 10.45 4.89
N LEU A 153 12.13 10.35 3.61
CA LEU A 153 12.75 9.17 3.03
C LEU A 153 14.28 9.29 3.13
N PRO A 154 14.98 8.28 3.68
CA PRO A 154 16.43 8.28 3.66
C PRO A 154 16.96 8.37 2.23
N GLU A 155 18.03 9.14 2.01
CA GLU A 155 18.73 9.12 0.73
C GLU A 155 19.24 7.69 0.44
N ALA A 156 19.05 7.21 -0.79
CA ALA A 156 19.68 5.97 -1.22
C ALA A 156 21.21 6.13 -1.06
N PRO A 157 21.90 5.16 -0.44
CA PRO A 157 23.36 5.20 -0.36
C PRO A 157 23.94 5.25 -1.79
N LYS A 158 24.85 6.19 -2.01
CA LYS A 158 25.58 6.38 -3.27
C LYS A 158 26.52 5.22 -3.59
#